data_AF-A0A1X4GK71-F1
#
_entry.id   AF-A0A1X4GK71-F1
#
_cell.length_a   1.000
_cell.length_b   1.000
_cell.length_c   1.000
_cell.angle_alpha   90.00
_cell.angle_beta   90.00
_cell.angle_gamma   90.00
#
_symmetry.space_group_name_H-M   'P 1'
#
loop_
_entity.id
_entity.type
_entity.pdbx_description
1 polymer ?
#
loop_
_entity_poly.entity_id
_entity_poly.type
_entity_poly.pdbx_seq_one_letter_code
_entity_poly.pdbx_strand_id
1 'polypeptide(L)'
;MGGFKEGTVNGWEDEEEDDDEPEVEPASSSDVDSKSDQAETTEVEIETGASSSANNSGRDTARSDIPWILRRNSITDGREQTVQLHLQEDTLNVQRTQKSIIESRLGESVRKADLREAALLVGLQHTDDVVDVLEGWGYALE
;
A
#
# COMPACT_ATOMS: atom_id res chain seq x y z
N MET A 1 -9.82 -6.68 41.58
CA MET A 1 -9.96 -5.24 41.83
C MET A 1 -9.24 -4.54 40.69
N GLY A 2 -9.89 -4.12 39.60
CA GLY A 2 -11.17 -3.43 39.52
C GLY A 2 -10.85 -1.94 39.37
N GLY A 3 -11.02 -1.39 38.16
CA GLY A 3 -10.72 0.02 37.92
C GLY A 3 -10.82 0.44 36.46
N PHE A 4 -11.94 0.11 35.81
CA PHE A 4 -12.41 0.89 34.66
C PHE A 4 -12.76 2.30 35.18
N LYS A 5 -12.27 3.34 34.52
CA LYS A 5 -12.85 4.69 34.64
C LYS A 5 -13.38 5.10 33.28
N GLU A 6 -14.62 4.64 33.10
CA GLU A 6 -15.69 5.27 32.38
C GLU A 6 -15.68 6.79 32.57
N GLY A 7 -15.85 7.49 31.45
CA GLY A 7 -15.91 8.94 31.34
C GLY A 7 -16.58 9.32 30.03
N THR A 8 -17.74 8.71 29.78
CA THR A 8 -18.73 9.20 28.83
C THR A 8 -19.30 10.50 29.39
N VAL A 9 -19.00 11.63 28.75
CA VAL A 9 -19.92 12.78 28.77
C VAL A 9 -20.53 12.85 27.39
N ASN A 10 -21.69 12.24 27.30
CA ASN A 10 -22.71 12.58 26.32
C ASN A 10 -23.21 13.98 26.70
N GLY A 11 -23.02 14.94 25.80
CA GLY A 11 -23.50 16.30 25.92
C GLY A 11 -24.05 16.76 24.58
N TRP A 12 -24.96 15.97 24.03
CA TRP A 12 -25.87 16.37 22.96
C TRP A 12 -27.25 15.93 23.44
N GLU A 13 -27.91 16.84 24.14
CA GLU A 13 -29.35 16.79 24.44
C GLU A 13 -30.10 16.68 23.11
N ASP A 14 -30.68 15.51 22.88
CA ASP A 14 -32.13 15.30 22.93
C ASP A 14 -33.00 16.43 22.36
N GLU A 15 -33.45 16.25 21.11
CA GLU A 15 -34.78 16.67 20.67
C GLU A 15 -35.39 15.49 19.91
N GLU A 16 -36.17 14.69 20.64
CA GLU A 16 -37.12 13.68 20.17
C GLU A 16 -38.25 14.36 19.39
N GLU A 17 -38.53 13.88 18.17
CA GLU A 17 -39.87 13.94 17.58
C GLU A 17 -40.32 12.50 17.30
N ASP A 18 -41.37 12.11 18.02
CA ASP A 18 -42.12 10.87 17.96
C ASP A 18 -42.51 10.43 16.53
N ASP A 19 -42.39 9.13 16.23
CA ASP A 19 -43.49 8.41 15.55
C ASP A 19 -43.44 6.90 15.87
N ASP A 20 -44.63 6.37 16.19
CA ASP A 20 -44.95 5.06 16.77
C ASP A 20 -44.76 3.84 15.82
N GLU A 21 -44.56 2.67 16.46
CA GLU A 21 -44.40 1.24 16.06
C GLU A 21 -45.40 0.65 15.00
N PRO A 22 -45.39 -0.67 14.55
CA PRO A 22 -44.68 -1.87 15.07
C PRO A 22 -44.11 -2.94 14.07
N GLU A 23 -43.32 -3.85 14.66
CA GLU A 23 -43.06 -5.29 14.40
C GLU A 23 -43.22 -5.93 13.00
N VAL A 24 -42.16 -6.62 12.55
CA VAL A 24 -42.24 -7.96 11.91
C VAL A 24 -40.99 -8.83 12.20
N GLU A 25 -41.11 -9.81 13.10
CA GLU A 25 -40.36 -11.08 13.08
C GLU A 25 -41.22 -12.11 12.29
N PRO A 26 -40.73 -13.27 11.74
CA PRO A 26 -39.59 -14.07 12.21
C PRO A 26 -38.77 -14.88 11.16
N ALA A 27 -37.73 -15.58 11.68
CA ALA A 27 -37.31 -16.96 11.37
C ALA A 27 -36.15 -17.27 10.37
N SER A 28 -35.00 -17.61 10.98
CA SER A 28 -34.18 -18.84 10.84
C SER A 28 -33.62 -19.33 9.50
N SER A 29 -32.27 -19.39 9.44
CA SER A 29 -31.49 -20.64 9.29
C SER A 29 -30.00 -20.34 9.63
N SER A 30 -29.42 -20.87 10.73
CA SER A 30 -28.49 -22.03 10.78
C SER A 30 -27.37 -21.98 9.71
N ASP A 31 -26.07 -22.10 9.93
CA ASP A 31 -25.25 -22.61 11.03
C ASP A 31 -23.76 -22.31 10.69
N VAL A 32 -22.95 -22.07 11.74
CA VAL A 32 -21.50 -22.29 11.97
C VAL A 32 -20.48 -22.40 10.80
N ASP A 33 -19.35 -21.68 10.92
CA ASP A 33 -18.01 -22.31 11.02
C ASP A 33 -16.99 -21.34 11.65
N SER A 34 -16.68 -21.60 12.91
CA SER A 34 -15.51 -21.09 13.62
C SER A 34 -14.30 -21.97 13.29
N LYS A 35 -13.25 -21.36 12.75
CA LYS A 35 -11.83 -21.80 12.81
C LYS A 35 -11.03 -20.49 12.87
N SER A 36 -10.47 -20.02 13.99
CA SER A 36 -9.52 -20.63 14.92
C SER A 36 -8.30 -21.21 14.22
N ASP A 37 -7.46 -20.33 13.68
CA ASP A 37 -6.07 -20.67 13.36
C ASP A 37 -5.16 -20.17 14.50
N GLN A 38 -4.79 -21.11 15.36
CA GLN A 38 -3.68 -21.00 16.29
C GLN A 38 -2.75 -22.19 16.02
N ALA A 39 -1.55 -21.91 15.51
CA ALA A 39 -0.37 -22.77 15.52
C ALA A 39 0.84 -21.86 15.28
N GLU A 40 1.55 -21.39 16.31
CA GLU A 40 2.73 -22.00 16.92
C GLU A 40 3.95 -22.21 16.00
N THR A 41 5.04 -21.48 16.35
CA THR A 41 6.47 -21.74 16.12
C THR A 41 7.00 -21.66 14.68
N THR A 42 8.09 -20.95 14.37
CA THR A 42 9.44 -21.29 14.83
C THR A 42 10.36 -20.07 14.70
N GLU A 43 11.07 -19.71 15.77
CA GLU A 43 12.15 -18.74 15.77
C GLU A 43 13.38 -19.40 15.14
N VAL A 44 13.85 -18.89 13.99
CA VAL A 44 15.06 -19.37 13.32
C VAL A 44 16.19 -18.41 13.67
N GLU A 45 17.03 -18.83 14.61
CA GLU A 45 18.31 -18.21 14.91
C GLU A 45 19.26 -18.48 13.73
N ILE A 46 19.55 -17.44 12.93
CA ILE A 46 20.60 -17.49 11.92
C ILE A 46 21.89 -16.88 12.48
N GLU A 47 22.73 -17.74 13.08
CA GLU A 47 24.15 -17.42 13.25
C GLU A 47 24.82 -17.39 11.87
N THR A 48 25.09 -16.20 11.35
CA THR A 48 26.12 -16.03 10.31
C THR A 48 27.11 -14.97 10.78
N GLY A 49 28.13 -15.46 11.49
CA GLY A 49 29.30 -14.69 11.86
C GLY A 49 30.20 -14.37 10.66
N ALA A 50 30.93 -13.26 10.83
CA ALA A 50 32.19 -12.90 10.20
C ALA A 50 32.18 -12.50 8.71
N SER A 51 32.08 -11.18 8.52
CA SER A 51 32.94 -10.34 7.68
C SER A 51 33.91 -11.07 6.75
N SER A 52 33.71 -10.89 5.45
CA SER A 52 34.78 -10.95 4.46
C SER A 52 34.50 -9.87 3.42
N SER A 53 35.15 -8.72 3.63
CA SER A 53 35.36 -7.71 2.61
C SER A 53 36.14 -8.36 1.46
N ALA A 54 35.44 -8.73 0.39
CA ALA A 54 36.02 -9.29 -0.82
C ALA A 54 35.56 -8.45 -2.01
N ASN A 55 36.53 -7.78 -2.64
CA ASN A 55 36.40 -6.98 -3.87
C ASN A 55 35.39 -7.59 -4.86
N ASN A 56 34.27 -6.90 -5.08
CA ASN A 56 33.12 -7.45 -5.80
C ASN A 56 32.87 -6.78 -7.18
N SER A 57 33.90 -6.28 -7.85
CA SER A 57 33.76 -5.60 -9.16
C SER A 57 33.34 -6.52 -10.33
N GLY A 58 33.23 -7.83 -10.11
CA GLY A 58 32.82 -8.81 -11.13
C GLY A 58 31.41 -9.41 -10.94
N ARG A 59 30.72 -9.14 -9.83
CA ARG A 59 29.40 -9.74 -9.53
C ARG A 59 28.23 -8.80 -9.85
N ASP A 60 28.48 -7.50 -10.03
CA ASP A 60 27.43 -6.52 -10.32
C ASP A 60 26.88 -6.60 -11.75
N THR A 61 27.70 -7.00 -12.73
CA THR A 61 27.23 -7.20 -14.12
C THR A 61 26.28 -8.39 -14.21
N ALA A 62 26.62 -9.54 -13.61
CA ALA A 62 25.75 -10.72 -13.59
C ALA A 62 24.46 -10.51 -12.77
N ARG A 63 24.48 -9.60 -11.78
CA ARG A 63 23.28 -9.17 -11.05
C ARG A 63 22.43 -8.22 -11.87
N SER A 64 22.96 -7.53 -12.88
CA SER A 64 22.19 -6.57 -13.69
C SER A 64 21.21 -7.25 -14.64
N ASP A 65 21.54 -8.46 -15.10
CA ASP A 65 20.73 -9.26 -16.03
C ASP A 65 19.55 -9.99 -15.37
N ILE A 66 19.57 -10.11 -14.03
CA ILE A 66 18.47 -10.73 -13.28
C ILE A 66 17.34 -9.68 -13.13
N PRO A 67 16.09 -10.01 -13.48
CA PRO A 67 14.95 -9.11 -13.30
C PRO A 67 14.85 -8.52 -11.89
N TRP A 68 14.53 -7.22 -11.80
CA TRP A 68 14.47 -6.44 -10.56
C TRP A 68 13.75 -7.15 -9.41
N ILE A 69 12.58 -7.73 -9.66
CA ILE A 69 11.78 -8.38 -8.60
C ILE A 69 12.45 -9.60 -7.98
N LEU A 70 13.31 -10.31 -8.73
CA LEU A 70 14.01 -11.51 -8.28
C LEU A 70 15.29 -11.20 -7.48
N ARG A 71 15.74 -9.93 -7.47
CA ARG A 71 16.98 -9.50 -6.81
C ARG A 71 16.78 -9.00 -5.39
N ARG A 72 15.53 -8.79 -4.97
CA ARG A 72 15.17 -8.11 -3.73
C ARG A 72 14.32 -9.02 -2.85
N ASN A 73 14.47 -8.91 -1.54
CA ASN A 73 13.62 -9.60 -0.57
C ASN A 73 12.49 -8.68 -0.08
N SER A 74 12.74 -7.36 0.02
CA SER A 74 11.78 -6.34 0.45
C SER A 74 11.56 -5.25 -0.61
N ILE A 75 10.65 -4.30 -0.35
CA ILE A 75 10.42 -3.15 -1.23
C ILE A 75 11.52 -2.09 -1.11
N THR A 76 12.24 -2.04 0.00
CA THR A 76 13.33 -1.10 0.28
C THR A 76 14.70 -1.62 -0.14
N ASP A 77 14.83 -2.94 -0.33
CA ASP A 77 16.08 -3.56 -0.73
C ASP A 77 16.56 -3.00 -2.08
N GLY A 78 17.85 -2.65 -2.15
CA GLY A 78 18.46 -2.07 -3.34
C GLY A 78 18.06 -0.62 -3.61
N ARG A 79 17.33 0.04 -2.71
CA ARG A 79 17.02 1.47 -2.78
C ARG A 79 17.89 2.25 -1.79
N GLU A 80 19.02 2.79 -2.27
CA GLU A 80 19.91 3.61 -1.43
C GLU A 80 19.24 4.91 -0.95
N GLN A 81 18.34 5.45 -1.78
CA GLN A 81 17.57 6.65 -1.49
C GLN A 81 16.11 6.44 -1.83
N THR A 82 15.23 6.73 -0.86
CA THR A 82 13.78 6.74 -1.05
C THR A 82 13.21 8.09 -0.68
N VAL A 83 12.33 8.63 -1.52
CA VAL A 83 11.66 9.92 -1.28
C VAL A 83 10.17 9.71 -1.06
N GLN A 84 9.58 10.53 -0.18
CA GLN A 84 8.14 10.56 0.00
C GLN A 84 7.49 11.39 -1.13
N LEU A 85 6.47 10.83 -1.77
CA LEU A 85 5.67 11.55 -2.77
C LEU A 85 4.36 12.01 -2.13
N HIS A 86 4.13 13.32 -2.14
CA HIS A 86 2.87 13.94 -1.77
C HIS A 86 2.05 14.11 -3.04
N LEU A 87 0.91 13.42 -3.12
CA LEU A 87 0.06 13.39 -4.31
C LEU A 87 -1.33 13.91 -3.94
N GLN A 88 -1.98 14.61 -4.87
CA GLN A 88 -3.38 15.00 -4.72
C GLN A 88 -4.30 13.76 -4.78
N GLU A 89 -5.50 13.89 -4.21
CA GLU A 89 -6.49 12.81 -4.19
C GLU A 89 -6.84 12.31 -5.59
N ASP A 90 -7.05 13.22 -6.54
CA ASP A 90 -7.34 12.85 -7.93
C ASP A 90 -6.22 12.04 -8.58
N THR A 91 -4.96 12.39 -8.29
CA THR A 91 -3.79 11.62 -8.74
C THR A 91 -3.77 10.22 -8.11
N LEU A 92 -4.13 10.09 -6.84
CA LEU A 92 -4.24 8.78 -6.17
C LEU A 92 -5.35 7.92 -6.77
N ASN A 93 -6.47 8.53 -7.18
CA ASN A 93 -7.57 7.86 -7.86
C ASN A 93 -7.16 7.34 -9.24
N VAL A 94 -6.46 8.16 -10.04
CA VAL A 94 -5.86 7.72 -11.31
C VAL A 94 -4.89 6.57 -11.07
N GLN A 95 -4.00 6.68 -10.07
CA GLN A 95 -3.04 5.62 -9.73
C GLN A 95 -3.75 4.30 -9.39
N ARG A 96 -4.83 4.33 -8.61
CA ARG A 96 -5.61 3.14 -8.24
C ARG A 96 -6.20 2.46 -9.47
N THR A 97 -6.83 3.23 -10.35
CA THR A 97 -7.45 2.74 -11.58
C THR A 97 -6.40 2.14 -12.53
N GLN A 98 -5.31 2.87 -12.78
CA GLN A 98 -4.25 2.42 -13.67
C GLN A 98 -3.53 1.19 -13.13
N LYS A 99 -3.33 1.10 -11.81
CA LYS A 99 -2.74 -0.10 -11.18
C LYS A 99 -3.55 -1.36 -11.52
N SER A 100 -4.87 -1.32 -11.36
CA SER A 100 -5.72 -2.49 -11.66
C SER A 100 -5.65 -2.89 -13.13
N ILE A 101 -5.60 -1.92 -14.05
CA ILE A 101 -5.44 -2.17 -15.48
C ILE A 101 -4.08 -2.82 -15.78
N ILE A 102 -3.00 -2.30 -15.18
CA ILE A 102 -1.64 -2.80 -15.37
C ILE A 102 -1.50 -4.23 -14.82
N GLU A 103 -1.97 -4.49 -13.61
CA GLU A 103 -1.95 -5.84 -13.01
C GLU A 103 -2.74 -6.85 -13.86
N SER A 104 -3.89 -6.44 -14.39
CA SER A 104 -4.70 -7.28 -15.28
C SER A 104 -3.96 -7.63 -16.58
N ARG A 105 -3.15 -6.69 -17.12
CA ARG A 105 -2.35 -6.90 -18.33
C ARG A 105 -1.10 -7.75 -18.08
N LEU A 106 -0.48 -7.58 -16.91
CA LEU A 106 0.71 -8.34 -16.52
C LEU A 106 0.37 -9.75 -16.03
N GLY A 107 -0.84 -9.96 -15.51
CA GLY A 107 -1.20 -11.21 -14.83
C GLY A 107 -0.56 -11.36 -13.45
N GLU A 108 -0.04 -10.27 -12.87
CA GLU A 108 0.67 -10.28 -11.59
C GLU A 108 0.42 -9.00 -10.78
N SER A 109 0.52 -9.11 -9.45
CA SER A 109 0.38 -7.96 -8.56
C SER A 109 1.60 -7.05 -8.61
N VAL A 110 1.38 -5.73 -8.62
CA VAL A 110 2.43 -4.71 -8.67
C VAL A 110 2.44 -3.95 -7.35
N ARG A 111 3.61 -3.85 -6.70
CA ARG A 111 3.76 -3.02 -5.49
C ARG A 111 3.64 -1.54 -5.85
N LYS A 112 2.96 -0.76 -5.00
CA LYS A 112 2.70 0.67 -5.25
C LYS A 112 3.98 1.50 -5.48
N ALA A 113 5.06 1.20 -4.75
CA ALA A 113 6.32 1.91 -4.91
C ALA A 113 6.95 1.65 -6.29
N ASP A 114 6.91 0.41 -6.78
CA ASP A 114 7.43 0.07 -8.11
C ASP A 114 6.58 0.69 -9.22
N LEU A 115 5.25 0.69 -9.04
CA LEU A 115 4.35 1.37 -9.98
C LEU A 115 4.68 2.86 -10.08
N ARG A 116 4.89 3.53 -8.94
CA ARG A 116 5.22 4.96 -8.90
C ARG A 116 6.56 5.26 -9.56
N GLU A 117 7.57 4.44 -9.31
CA GLU A 117 8.88 4.59 -9.92
C GLU A 117 8.82 4.37 -11.43
N ALA A 118 8.15 3.30 -11.89
CA ALA A 118 7.96 3.05 -13.32
C ALA A 118 7.17 4.19 -13.99
N ALA A 119 6.10 4.66 -13.37
CA ALA A 119 5.29 5.76 -13.89
C ALA A 119 6.08 7.08 -13.92
N LEU A 120 6.87 7.38 -12.89
CA LEU A 120 7.73 8.56 -12.86
C LEU A 120 8.81 8.49 -13.93
N LEU A 121 9.45 7.33 -14.10
CA LEU A 121 10.48 7.12 -15.11
C LEU A 121 9.93 7.28 -16.52
N VAL A 122 8.76 6.69 -16.82
CA VAL A 122 8.07 6.87 -18.10
C VAL A 122 7.66 8.33 -18.29
N GLY A 123 6.98 8.94 -17.31
CA GLY A 123 6.55 10.34 -17.40
C GLY A 123 7.70 11.30 -17.69
N LEU A 124 8.85 11.13 -17.01
CA LEU A 124 10.03 11.97 -17.27
C LEU A 124 10.68 11.73 -18.65
N GLN A 125 10.48 10.56 -19.26
CA GLN A 125 10.89 10.29 -20.65
C GLN A 125 9.90 10.88 -21.67
N HIS A 126 8.63 11.06 -21.29
CA HIS A 126 7.59 11.72 -22.07
C HIS A 126 7.46 13.18 -21.62
N THR A 127 8.53 13.96 -21.81
CA THR A 127 8.64 15.32 -21.24
C THR A 127 7.54 16.26 -21.71
N ASP A 128 7.11 16.20 -22.97
CA ASP A 128 6.05 17.07 -23.49
C ASP A 128 4.73 16.84 -22.75
N ASP A 129 4.34 15.58 -22.49
CA ASP A 129 3.14 15.26 -21.71
C ASP A 129 3.21 15.81 -20.27
N VAL A 130 4.41 15.84 -19.68
CA VAL A 130 4.63 16.44 -18.35
C VAL A 130 4.48 17.96 -18.41
N VAL A 131 4.99 18.60 -19.46
CA VAL A 131 4.82 20.05 -19.68
C VAL A 131 3.33 20.38 -19.79
N ASP A 132 2.57 19.65 -20.59
CA ASP A 132 1.12 19.87 -20.75
C ASP A 132 0.37 19.80 -19.40
N VAL A 133 0.73 18.85 -18.55
CA VAL A 133 0.15 18.73 -17.19
C VAL A 133 0.52 19.94 -16.33
N LEU A 134 1.78 20.37 -16.35
CA LEU A 134 2.25 21.53 -15.58
C LEU A 134 1.62 22.84 -16.07
N GLU A 135 1.44 23.00 -17.38
CA GLU A 135 0.71 24.12 -17.97
C GLU A 135 -0.75 24.10 -17.54
N GLY A 136 -1.39 22.94 -17.53
CA GLY A 136 -2.74 22.75 -16.98
C GLY A 136 -2.85 23.11 -15.49
N TRP A 137 -1.76 23.00 -14.73
CA TRP A 137 -1.67 23.49 -13.34
C TRP A 137 -1.33 24.97 -13.23
N GLY A 138 -1.00 25.63 -14.33
CA GLY A 138 -0.75 27.07 -14.40
C GLY A 138 0.71 27.50 -14.29
N TYR A 139 1.68 26.59 -14.48
CA TYR A 139 3.11 26.93 -14.44
C TYR A 139 3.61 27.84 -15.59
N ALA A 140 2.73 28.19 -16.54
CA ALA A 140 3.01 29.08 -17.67
C ALA A 140 1.95 30.20 -17.85
N LEU A 141 1.29 30.61 -16.76
CA LEU A 141 0.37 31.75 -16.79
C LEU A 141 1.15 33.08 -16.76
N GLU A 142 0.91 33.96 -17.74
CA GLU A 142 1.39 35.35 -17.78
C GLU A 142 0.39 36.33 -17.13
#